data_AF-A0A2E5HV50-F1
#
_entry.id   AF-A0A2E5HV50-F1
#
_cell.length_a   1.000
_cell.length_b   1.000
_cell.length_c   1.000
_cell.angle_alpha   90.00
_cell.angle_beta   90.00
_cell.angle_gamma   90.00
#
_symmetry.space_group_name_H-M   'P 1'
#
loop_
_entity.id
_entity.type
_entity.pdbx_description
1 polymer ?
#
loop_
_entity_poly.entity_id
_entity_poly.type
_entity_poly.pdbx_seq_one_letter_code
_entity_poly.pdbx_strand_id
1 'polypeptide(L)'
;MGSKVSKTTLGKYIQENSTVSRVFIIVIVPIFWALIPNHMEAHFPIIAGDKHHNQTKALAIENIHISKVMYQTLSKSKPESWITFEGALGNKLDIEIGLPKLDKLKKFRPTIEIITPKNESILIHTSDINNPEFFHEPYTDTESWILIRQSIKLKSNGIYFIKSFSTTKDSGKLWIAVGKEESFGVGELTKLVSIRGSVREFHELDVSNNGYSTLYTIGFALFIGFILFFIFKIIRQQIKKD
;
A
#
# COMPACT_ATOMS: atom_id res chain seq x y z
N MET A 1 58.83 14.00 -29.72
CA MET A 1 57.67 13.71 -30.59
C MET A 1 56.41 13.73 -29.71
N GLY A 2 55.81 14.89 -29.49
CA GLY A 2 54.67 15.06 -28.57
C GLY A 2 53.35 15.08 -29.34
N SER A 3 52.51 14.06 -29.13
CA SER A 3 51.16 13.98 -29.70
C SER A 3 50.24 15.01 -29.01
N LYS A 4 49.89 16.08 -29.73
CA LYS A 4 48.78 16.98 -29.38
C LYS A 4 47.47 16.24 -29.65
N VAL A 5 46.90 15.62 -28.62
CA VAL A 5 45.47 15.26 -28.66
C VAL A 5 44.70 16.57 -28.71
N SER A 6 44.00 16.84 -29.82
CA SER A 6 43.33 18.12 -30.02
C SER A 6 42.15 18.26 -29.04
N LYS A 7 42.10 19.37 -28.31
CA LYS A 7 41.01 19.73 -27.37
C LYS A 7 39.60 19.68 -27.99
N THR A 8 39.50 19.64 -29.31
CA THR A 8 38.25 19.59 -30.10
C THR A 8 37.50 18.25 -29.99
N THR A 9 38.20 17.11 -29.84
CA THR A 9 37.54 15.80 -29.81
C THR A 9 36.90 15.53 -28.45
N LEU A 10 37.57 15.93 -27.36
CA LEU A 10 37.06 15.78 -26.00
C LEU A 10 35.89 16.76 -25.72
N GLY A 11 35.96 17.99 -26.24
CA GLY A 11 34.88 18.97 -26.14
C GLY A 11 33.60 18.55 -26.86
N LYS A 12 33.71 18.00 -28.08
CA LYS A 12 32.57 17.43 -28.81
C LYS A 12 31.95 16.24 -28.09
N TYR A 13 32.77 15.33 -27.56
CA TYR A 13 32.28 14.15 -26.83
C TYR A 13 31.53 14.51 -25.53
N ILE A 14 31.98 15.54 -24.81
CA ILE A 14 31.29 16.05 -23.61
C ILE A 14 29.98 16.76 -23.99
N GLN A 15 29.96 17.51 -25.09
CA GLN A 15 28.80 18.26 -25.54
C GLN A 15 27.70 17.37 -26.14
N GLU A 16 28.06 16.36 -26.94
CA GLU A 16 27.14 15.33 -27.44
C GLU A 16 26.53 14.53 -26.29
N ASN A 17 27.34 14.06 -25.33
CA ASN A 17 26.82 13.35 -24.16
C ASN A 17 25.92 14.24 -23.29
N SER A 18 26.20 15.55 -23.16
CA SER A 18 25.33 16.48 -22.45
C SER A 18 24.01 16.74 -23.18
N THR A 19 24.00 16.71 -24.52
CA THR A 19 22.81 16.95 -25.33
C THR A 19 21.93 15.71 -25.36
N VAL A 20 22.52 14.51 -25.51
CA VAL A 20 21.81 13.23 -25.38
C VAL A 20 21.25 13.07 -23.96
N SER A 21 22.01 13.37 -22.90
CA SER A 21 21.49 13.37 -21.52
C SER A 21 20.37 14.40 -21.30
N ARG A 22 20.45 15.59 -21.90
CA ARG A 22 19.38 16.61 -21.81
C ARG A 22 18.11 16.17 -22.54
N VAL A 23 18.23 15.61 -23.75
CA VAL A 23 17.09 15.08 -24.51
C VAL A 23 16.47 13.88 -23.78
N PHE A 24 17.28 12.99 -23.20
CA PHE A 24 16.80 11.86 -22.40
C PHE A 24 16.00 12.33 -21.17
N ILE A 25 16.50 13.34 -20.44
CA ILE A 25 15.80 13.93 -19.30
C ILE A 25 14.51 14.64 -19.74
N ILE A 26 14.55 15.43 -20.81
CA ILE A 26 13.41 16.25 -21.27
C ILE A 26 12.31 15.39 -21.89
N VAL A 27 12.62 14.25 -22.50
CA VAL A 27 11.62 13.42 -23.18
C VAL A 27 11.17 12.26 -22.31
N ILE A 28 12.09 11.53 -21.68
CA ILE A 28 11.73 10.31 -20.93
C ILE A 28 11.10 10.63 -19.59
N VAL A 29 11.58 11.64 -18.85
CA VAL A 29 11.00 11.98 -17.54
C VAL A 29 9.52 12.37 -17.62
N PRO A 30 9.07 13.25 -18.55
CA PRO A 30 7.64 13.55 -18.66
C PRO A 30 6.81 12.40 -19.25
N ILE A 31 7.37 11.55 -20.12
CA ILE A 31 6.68 10.32 -20.56
C ILE A 31 6.51 9.36 -19.38
N PHE A 32 7.55 9.18 -18.56
CA PHE A 32 7.49 8.37 -17.36
C PHE A 32 6.49 8.97 -16.35
N TRP A 33 6.48 10.29 -16.18
CA TRP A 33 5.54 11.02 -15.33
C TRP A 33 4.09 10.91 -15.81
N ALA A 34 3.86 10.93 -17.13
CA ALA A 34 2.53 10.76 -17.73
C ALA A 34 2.01 9.32 -17.66
N LEU A 35 2.89 8.34 -17.43
CA LEU A 35 2.55 6.92 -17.26
C LEU A 35 2.36 6.51 -15.79
N ILE A 36 2.61 7.40 -14.83
CA ILE A 36 2.30 7.14 -13.41
C ILE A 36 0.79 7.30 -13.22
N PRO A 37 0.08 6.25 -12.73
CA PRO A 37 -1.33 6.37 -12.38
C PRO A 37 -1.55 7.53 -11.40
N ASN A 38 -2.51 8.42 -11.70
CA ASN A 38 -2.76 9.66 -10.93
C ASN A 38 -3.18 9.44 -9.48
N HIS A 39 -3.47 8.20 -9.07
CA HIS A 39 -3.82 7.84 -7.70
C HIS A 39 -3.24 6.45 -7.41
N MET A 40 -2.03 6.42 -6.85
CA MET A 40 -1.59 5.26 -6.07
C MET A 40 -2.00 5.56 -4.63
N GLU A 41 -3.13 5.04 -4.17
CA GLU A 41 -3.42 5.01 -2.75
C GLU A 41 -2.69 3.78 -2.20
N ALA A 42 -1.45 3.99 -1.77
CA ALA A 42 -0.63 2.91 -1.25
C ALA A 42 -0.99 2.70 0.22
N HIS A 43 -1.72 1.63 0.54
CA HIS A 43 -1.87 1.15 1.90
C HIS A 43 -0.79 0.11 2.21
N PHE A 44 -0.08 0.26 3.33
CA PHE A 44 0.84 -0.77 3.78
C PHE A 44 0.07 -2.02 4.22
N PRO A 45 0.29 -3.18 3.58
CA PRO A 45 -0.52 -4.37 3.84
C PRO A 45 -0.10 -5.09 5.11
N ILE A 46 -1.09 -5.56 5.87
CA ILE A 46 -0.94 -6.41 7.05
C ILE A 46 -1.84 -7.64 6.90
N ILE A 47 -1.24 -8.82 6.82
CA ILE A 47 -1.98 -10.09 6.70
C ILE A 47 -2.32 -10.61 8.10
N ALA A 48 -3.48 -10.19 8.60
CA ALA A 48 -3.98 -10.53 9.94
C ALA A 48 -4.59 -11.95 9.97
N GLY A 49 -5.28 -12.36 8.90
CA GLY A 49 -5.97 -13.64 8.82
C GLY A 49 -7.04 -13.77 9.91
N ASP A 50 -7.07 -14.90 10.60
CA ASP A 50 -8.02 -15.18 11.69
C ASP A 50 -7.37 -15.12 13.09
N LYS A 51 -6.16 -14.53 13.21
CA LYS A 51 -5.36 -14.56 14.44
C LYS A 51 -5.93 -13.67 15.55
N HIS A 52 -6.61 -12.60 15.17
CA HIS A 52 -7.06 -11.53 16.06
C HIS A 52 -8.56 -11.65 16.38
N HIS A 53 -8.99 -12.85 16.76
CA HIS A 53 -10.41 -13.22 16.78
C HIS A 53 -11.17 -12.87 18.08
N ASN A 54 -10.56 -12.09 18.98
CA ASN A 54 -11.18 -11.57 20.19
C ASN A 54 -10.46 -10.31 20.68
N GLN A 55 -11.09 -9.59 21.60
CA GLN A 55 -10.59 -8.31 22.11
C GLN A 55 -9.18 -8.40 22.74
N THR A 56 -8.86 -9.46 23.47
CA THR A 56 -7.55 -9.62 24.14
C THR A 56 -6.42 -9.96 23.17
N LYS A 57 -6.74 -10.41 21.95
CA LYS A 57 -5.80 -10.66 20.86
C LYS A 57 -5.91 -9.62 19.74
N ALA A 58 -6.48 -8.44 20.01
CA ALA A 58 -6.66 -7.42 18.98
C ALA A 58 -5.33 -7.05 18.29
N LEU A 59 -5.37 -6.83 16.98
CA LEU A 59 -4.24 -6.32 16.22
C LEU A 59 -4.01 -4.85 16.59
N ALA A 60 -2.88 -4.55 17.22
CA ALA A 60 -2.51 -3.17 17.56
C ALA A 60 -2.05 -2.38 16.33
N ILE A 61 -2.59 -1.18 16.17
CA ILE A 61 -2.16 -0.19 15.17
C ILE A 61 -1.66 1.04 15.92
N GLU A 62 -0.41 1.41 15.66
CA GLU A 62 0.28 2.50 16.37
C GLU A 62 -0.21 3.89 15.96
N ASN A 63 -0.50 4.09 14.67
CA ASN A 63 -0.92 5.39 14.14
C ASN A 63 -2.01 5.20 13.08
N ILE A 64 -3.20 5.71 13.38
CA ILE A 64 -4.39 5.64 12.52
C ILE A 64 -4.36 6.58 11.32
N HIS A 65 -3.39 7.49 11.25
CA HIS A 65 -3.22 8.40 10.12
C HIS A 65 -2.35 7.78 9.02
N ILE A 66 -1.45 6.88 9.39
CA ILE A 66 -0.60 6.15 8.43
C ILE A 66 -1.45 5.14 7.67
N SER A 67 -1.37 5.24 6.34
CA SER A 67 -2.08 4.42 5.38
C SER A 67 -1.74 2.93 5.52
N LYS A 68 -2.64 2.13 6.11
CA LYS A 68 -2.45 0.69 6.37
C LYS A 68 -3.71 -0.09 5.99
N VAL A 69 -3.55 -1.31 5.49
CA VAL A 69 -4.67 -2.22 5.16
C VAL A 69 -4.51 -3.57 5.84
N MET A 70 -5.52 -3.98 6.61
CA MET A 70 -5.52 -5.20 7.42
C MET A 70 -6.43 -6.25 6.79
N TYR A 71 -5.84 -7.30 6.22
CA TYR A 71 -6.54 -8.42 5.58
C TYR A 71 -6.93 -9.48 6.62
N GLN A 72 -8.23 -9.72 6.76
CA GLN A 72 -8.84 -10.48 7.84
C GLN A 72 -9.73 -11.60 7.30
N THR A 73 -9.78 -12.72 8.03
CA THR A 73 -10.62 -13.88 7.70
C THR A 73 -11.56 -14.16 8.86
N LEU A 74 -12.86 -14.19 8.59
CA LEU A 74 -13.89 -14.61 9.53
C LEU A 74 -14.33 -16.03 9.18
N SER A 75 -14.49 -16.86 10.21
CA SER A 75 -14.96 -18.25 10.07
C SER A 75 -15.99 -18.59 11.14
N LYS A 76 -16.67 -19.73 11.00
CA LYS A 76 -17.64 -20.19 12.02
C LYS A 76 -17.02 -20.34 13.42
N SER A 77 -15.76 -20.77 13.51
CA SER A 77 -15.04 -20.92 14.79
C SER A 77 -14.40 -19.63 15.29
N LYS A 78 -14.16 -18.67 14.38
CA LYS A 78 -13.58 -17.35 14.66
C LYS A 78 -14.40 -16.28 13.93
N PRO A 79 -15.61 -15.98 14.42
CA PRO A 79 -16.60 -15.16 13.69
C PRO A 79 -16.31 -13.65 13.75
N GLU A 80 -15.30 -13.28 14.53
CA GLU A 80 -14.93 -11.90 14.77
C GLU A 80 -13.46 -11.67 14.44
N SER A 81 -13.12 -10.43 14.11
CA SER A 81 -11.75 -9.94 14.05
C SER A 81 -11.68 -8.58 14.74
N TRP A 82 -10.59 -8.35 15.47
CA TRP A 82 -10.42 -7.23 16.37
C TRP A 82 -9.12 -6.48 16.08
N ILE A 83 -9.23 -5.17 15.97
CA ILE A 83 -8.13 -4.22 15.82
C ILE A 83 -8.22 -3.23 16.98
N THR A 84 -7.08 -2.78 17.51
CA THR A 84 -7.02 -1.78 18.58
C THR A 84 -6.04 -0.67 18.24
N PHE A 85 -6.34 0.54 18.70
CA PHE A 85 -5.47 1.70 18.54
C PHE A 85 -5.72 2.70 19.66
N GLU A 86 -4.73 3.54 19.95
CA GLU A 86 -4.89 4.70 20.81
C GLU A 86 -5.35 5.90 19.99
N GLY A 87 -6.46 6.51 20.40
CA GLY A 87 -7.06 7.66 19.71
C GLY A 87 -7.04 8.91 20.58
N ALA A 88 -6.86 10.07 19.94
CA ALA A 88 -7.00 11.36 20.59
C ALA A 88 -8.30 12.08 20.17
N LEU A 89 -8.86 12.85 21.09
CA LEU A 89 -10.04 13.69 20.88
C LEU A 89 -9.83 14.60 19.67
N GLY A 90 -10.80 14.56 18.75
CA GLY A 90 -10.76 15.39 17.55
C GLY A 90 -10.00 14.79 16.38
N ASN A 91 -9.18 13.74 16.59
CA ASN A 91 -8.58 13.01 15.48
C ASN A 91 -9.65 12.40 14.59
N LYS A 92 -9.27 12.17 13.34
CA LYS A 92 -10.11 11.54 12.32
C LYS A 92 -9.64 10.12 12.10
N LEU A 93 -10.56 9.17 12.26
CA LEU A 93 -10.39 7.80 11.79
C LEU A 93 -10.99 7.72 10.38
N ASP A 94 -10.12 7.79 9.38
CA ASP A 94 -10.47 7.45 8.00
C ASP A 94 -10.42 5.93 7.87
N ILE A 95 -11.53 5.31 7.47
CA ILE A 95 -11.65 3.86 7.26
C ILE A 95 -12.22 3.55 5.89
N GLU A 96 -11.72 2.48 5.31
CA GLU A 96 -12.28 1.84 4.13
C GLU A 96 -12.49 0.38 4.40
N ILE A 97 -13.63 -0.15 3.97
CA ILE A 97 -13.98 -1.55 4.17
C ILE A 97 -14.24 -2.15 2.80
N GLY A 98 -13.55 -3.25 2.51
CA GLY A 98 -13.77 -3.97 1.27
C GLY A 98 -13.54 -5.46 1.39
N LEU A 99 -13.83 -6.13 0.29
CA LEU A 99 -13.79 -7.58 0.13
C LEU A 99 -12.96 -7.91 -1.10
N PRO A 100 -12.15 -8.97 -1.10
CA PRO A 100 -11.65 -9.55 -2.34
C PRO A 100 -12.80 -9.82 -3.31
N LYS A 101 -12.61 -9.51 -4.60
CA LYS A 101 -13.61 -9.78 -5.64
C LYS A 101 -13.65 -11.28 -5.95
N LEU A 102 -14.35 -12.02 -5.11
CA LEU A 102 -14.53 -13.46 -5.20
C LEU A 102 -16.02 -13.80 -5.26
N ASP A 103 -16.42 -14.71 -6.15
CA ASP A 103 -17.84 -15.07 -6.33
C ASP A 103 -18.55 -15.45 -5.04
N LYS A 104 -17.85 -16.17 -4.14
CA LYS A 104 -18.36 -16.57 -2.83
C LYS A 104 -18.62 -15.42 -1.86
N LEU A 105 -17.99 -14.26 -2.08
CA LEU A 105 -18.12 -13.07 -1.22
C LEU A 105 -19.15 -12.07 -1.73
N LYS A 106 -19.77 -12.28 -2.91
CA LYS A 106 -20.76 -11.36 -3.50
C LYS A 106 -21.88 -10.95 -2.54
N LYS A 107 -22.35 -11.89 -1.72
CA LYS A 107 -23.42 -11.68 -0.73
C LYS A 107 -22.92 -11.44 0.69
N PHE A 108 -21.62 -11.54 0.93
CA PHE A 108 -21.05 -11.36 2.26
C PHE A 108 -21.10 -9.87 2.64
N ARG A 109 -21.67 -9.54 3.80
CA ARG A 109 -21.83 -8.17 4.30
C ARG A 109 -21.48 -8.10 5.79
N PRO A 110 -20.19 -7.91 6.13
CA PRO A 110 -19.78 -7.80 7.51
C PRO A 110 -20.28 -6.49 8.13
N THR A 111 -20.58 -6.51 9.42
CA THR A 111 -20.80 -5.30 10.22
C THR A 111 -19.49 -4.93 10.91
N ILE A 112 -19.18 -3.64 10.89
CA ILE A 112 -18.04 -3.09 11.64
C ILE A 112 -18.59 -2.34 12.86
N GLU A 113 -18.02 -2.60 14.01
CA GLU A 113 -18.32 -1.91 15.26
C GLU A 113 -17.07 -1.20 15.76
N ILE A 114 -17.18 0.11 15.96
CA ILE A 114 -16.13 0.89 16.62
C ILE A 114 -16.54 1.06 18.08
N ILE A 115 -15.76 0.48 18.98
CA ILE A 115 -15.97 0.54 20.43
C ILE A 115 -15.08 1.64 20.98
N THR A 116 -15.68 2.61 21.65
CA THR A 116 -14.98 3.78 22.20
C THR A 116 -14.33 3.46 23.56
N PRO A 117 -13.42 4.32 24.06
CA PRO A 117 -12.87 4.22 25.41
C PRO A 117 -13.94 4.21 26.51
N LYS A 118 -15.14 4.75 26.24
CA LYS A 118 -16.29 4.76 27.14
C LYS A 118 -17.19 3.53 26.98
N ASN A 119 -16.77 2.55 26.19
CA ASN A 119 -17.53 1.34 25.85
C ASN A 119 -18.86 1.62 25.13
N GLU A 120 -18.93 2.75 24.42
CA GLU A 120 -20.01 3.07 23.49
C GLU A 120 -19.71 2.47 22.11
N SER A 121 -20.73 2.04 21.39
CA SER A 121 -20.58 1.37 20.08
C SER A 121 -21.10 2.24 18.95
N ILE A 122 -20.30 2.38 17.90
CA ILE A 122 -20.70 2.96 16.61
C ILE A 122 -20.75 1.81 15.59
N LEU A 123 -21.96 1.47 15.14
CA LEU A 123 -22.17 0.39 14.16
C LEU A 123 -22.16 0.94 12.74
N ILE A 124 -21.46 0.23 11.86
CA ILE A 124 -21.39 0.48 10.42
C ILE A 124 -21.90 -0.78 9.74
N HIS A 125 -23.15 -0.73 9.29
CA HIS A 125 -23.79 -1.82 8.57
C HIS A 125 -23.43 -1.74 7.09
N THR A 126 -22.89 -2.82 6.54
CA THR A 126 -22.67 -2.93 5.09
C THR A 126 -23.83 -3.62 4.36
N SER A 127 -24.83 -4.12 5.09
CA SER A 127 -26.01 -4.82 4.54
C SER A 127 -26.74 -4.04 3.46
N ASP A 128 -26.76 -2.71 3.59
CA ASP A 128 -27.54 -1.83 2.71
C ASP A 128 -26.76 -1.48 1.43
N ILE A 129 -25.49 -1.91 1.33
CA ILE A 129 -24.62 -1.69 0.17
C ILE A 129 -24.90 -2.78 -0.87
N ASN A 130 -25.82 -2.48 -1.79
CA ASN A 130 -26.21 -3.38 -2.86
C ASN A 130 -25.24 -3.37 -4.05
N ASN A 131 -24.62 -2.22 -4.34
CA ASN A 131 -23.71 -2.05 -5.47
C ASN A 131 -22.35 -1.52 -4.98
N PRO A 132 -21.45 -2.40 -4.52
CA PRO A 132 -20.13 -1.97 -4.07
C PRO A 132 -19.28 -1.48 -5.23
N GLU A 133 -18.35 -0.58 -4.94
CA GLU A 133 -17.43 -0.03 -5.94
C GLU A 133 -16.40 -1.09 -6.34
N PHE A 134 -16.15 -1.22 -7.64
CA PHE A 134 -15.07 -2.04 -8.15
C PHE A 134 -13.75 -1.30 -8.00
N PHE A 135 -12.76 -1.98 -7.41
CA PHE A 135 -11.41 -1.47 -7.24
C PHE A 135 -10.39 -2.47 -7.75
N HIS A 136 -9.41 -1.98 -8.52
CA HIS A 136 -8.26 -2.74 -8.98
C HIS A 136 -7.00 -2.10 -8.41
N GLU A 137 -6.23 -2.89 -7.65
CA GLU A 137 -4.97 -2.46 -7.05
C GLU A 137 -3.80 -2.85 -7.98
N PRO A 138 -3.11 -1.90 -8.64
CA PRO A 138 -2.14 -2.21 -9.69
C PRO A 138 -0.87 -2.92 -9.20
N TYR A 139 -0.42 -2.68 -7.96
CA TYR A 139 0.86 -3.22 -7.46
C TYR A 139 0.78 -4.72 -7.24
N THR A 140 -0.26 -5.17 -6.56
CA THR A 140 -0.56 -6.57 -6.27
C THR A 140 -1.31 -7.23 -7.42
N ASP A 141 -1.88 -6.43 -8.33
CA ASP A 141 -2.73 -6.89 -9.43
C ASP A 141 -3.88 -7.72 -8.85
N THR A 142 -4.61 -7.10 -7.92
CA THR A 142 -5.76 -7.70 -7.24
C THR A 142 -7.01 -6.87 -7.48
N GLU A 143 -8.16 -7.53 -7.39
CA GLU A 143 -9.46 -6.89 -7.53
C GLU A 143 -10.26 -7.02 -6.24
N SER A 144 -10.94 -5.94 -5.86
CA SER A 144 -11.77 -5.87 -4.66
C SER A 144 -13.09 -5.16 -4.93
N TRP A 145 -14.03 -5.39 -4.02
CA TRP A 145 -15.23 -4.60 -3.86
C TRP A 145 -15.09 -3.71 -2.63
N ILE A 146 -15.23 -2.41 -2.81
CA ILE A 146 -15.25 -1.45 -1.71
C ILE A 146 -16.71 -1.28 -1.28
N LEU A 147 -16.98 -1.64 -0.03
CA LEU A 147 -18.32 -1.57 0.55
C LEU A 147 -18.61 -0.16 1.04
N ILE A 148 -17.67 0.47 1.74
CA ILE A 148 -17.87 1.79 2.32
C ILE A 148 -16.52 2.48 2.59
N ARG A 149 -16.53 3.81 2.45
CA ARG A 149 -15.49 4.72 2.94
C ARG A 149 -16.13 5.67 3.93
N GLN A 150 -15.54 5.80 5.11
CA GLN A 150 -16.08 6.68 6.14
C GLN A 150 -14.96 7.39 6.88
N SER A 151 -15.27 8.56 7.40
CA SER A 151 -14.35 9.37 8.18
C SER A 151 -15.04 9.78 9.48
N ILE A 152 -14.51 9.32 10.60
CA ILE A 152 -15.17 9.39 11.91
C ILE A 152 -14.32 10.26 12.83
N LYS A 153 -14.93 11.31 13.39
CA LYS A 153 -14.26 12.19 14.36
C LYS A 153 -14.32 11.56 15.75
N LEU A 154 -13.16 11.25 16.32
CA LEU A 154 -13.03 10.68 17.65
C LEU A 154 -13.50 11.68 18.73
N LYS A 155 -14.28 11.18 19.70
CA LYS A 155 -14.96 11.98 20.72
C LYS A 155 -14.34 11.89 22.12
N SER A 156 -13.26 11.14 22.28
CA SER A 156 -12.55 10.97 23.54
C SER A 156 -11.10 10.54 23.29
N ASN A 157 -10.25 10.75 24.29
CA ASN A 157 -8.93 10.13 24.34
C ASN A 157 -9.04 8.69 24.83
N GLY A 158 -8.15 7.82 24.39
CA GLY A 158 -7.95 6.48 24.95
C GLY A 158 -7.98 5.37 23.92
N ILE A 159 -8.17 4.13 24.40
CA ILE A 159 -8.14 2.93 23.56
C ILE A 159 -9.48 2.72 22.87
N TYR A 160 -9.41 2.59 21.55
CA TYR A 160 -10.52 2.22 20.69
C TYR A 160 -10.34 0.79 20.19
N PHE A 161 -11.45 0.15 19.83
CA PHE A 161 -11.44 -1.12 19.09
C PHE A 161 -12.25 -1.01 17.80
N ILE A 162 -11.80 -1.69 16.76
CA ILE A 162 -12.58 -1.95 15.54
C ILE A 162 -12.83 -3.45 15.51
N LYS A 163 -14.10 -3.84 15.65
CA LYS A 163 -14.55 -5.23 15.57
C LYS A 163 -15.27 -5.46 14.25
N SER A 164 -14.86 -6.49 13.52
CA SER A 164 -15.53 -6.97 12.31
C SER A 164 -16.25 -8.28 12.60
N PHE A 165 -17.50 -8.42 12.22
CA PHE A 165 -18.26 -9.66 12.39
C PHE A 165 -19.36 -9.83 11.34
N SER A 166 -19.84 -11.06 11.13
CA SER A 166 -21.04 -11.31 10.31
C SER A 166 -22.24 -11.57 11.22
N THR A 167 -23.34 -10.82 11.04
CA THR A 167 -24.60 -11.02 11.79
C THR A 167 -25.22 -12.38 11.52
N THR A 168 -25.02 -12.90 10.31
CA THR A 168 -25.45 -14.24 9.85
C THR A 168 -24.47 -15.36 10.22
N LYS A 169 -23.31 -15.03 10.83
CA LYS A 169 -22.19 -15.96 11.10
C LYS A 169 -21.60 -16.61 9.85
N ASP A 170 -21.75 -15.96 8.70
CA ASP A 170 -21.10 -16.38 7.46
C ASP A 170 -19.57 -16.28 7.58
N SER A 171 -18.88 -17.22 6.93
CA SER A 171 -17.43 -17.15 6.78
C SER A 171 -17.08 -16.27 5.58
N GLY A 172 -16.02 -15.47 5.69
CA GLY A 172 -15.65 -14.53 4.65
C GLY A 172 -14.27 -13.93 4.83
N LYS A 173 -13.79 -13.27 3.78
CA LYS A 173 -12.58 -12.47 3.80
C LYS A 173 -12.99 -11.00 3.68
N LEU A 174 -12.37 -10.15 4.45
CA LEU A 174 -12.50 -8.70 4.33
C LEU A 174 -11.16 -8.04 4.57
N TRP A 175 -11.04 -6.79 4.16
CA TRP A 175 -9.95 -5.93 4.56
C TRP A 175 -10.50 -4.62 5.11
N ILE A 176 -9.78 -4.04 6.06
CA ILE A 176 -10.04 -2.71 6.60
C ILE A 176 -8.80 -1.88 6.30
N ALA A 177 -8.96 -0.78 5.58
CA ALA A 177 -7.92 0.23 5.46
C ALA A 177 -8.14 1.32 6.51
N VAL A 178 -7.04 1.88 7.05
CA VAL A 178 -7.04 3.05 7.92
C VAL A 178 -6.01 4.06 7.43
N GLY A 179 -6.29 5.33 7.70
CA GLY A 179 -5.34 6.40 7.42
C GLY A 179 -5.21 6.74 5.95
N LYS A 180 -4.48 7.82 5.68
CA LYS A 180 -4.26 8.39 4.33
C LYS A 180 -2.84 8.89 4.13
N GLU A 181 -2.04 8.96 5.19
CA GLU A 181 -0.68 9.45 5.15
C GLU A 181 0.26 8.33 4.68
N GLU A 182 0.95 8.57 3.57
CA GLU A 182 1.97 7.67 3.03
C GLU A 182 3.32 7.99 3.66
N SER A 183 3.54 7.50 4.88
CA SER A 183 4.81 7.63 5.60
C SER A 183 5.38 6.25 5.89
N PHE A 184 6.03 5.64 4.90
CA PHE A 184 6.62 4.31 5.02
C PHE A 184 8.13 4.37 5.23
N GLY A 185 8.63 3.61 6.21
CA GLY A 185 10.07 3.48 6.45
C GLY A 185 10.77 2.64 5.38
N VAL A 186 12.09 2.83 5.19
CA VAL A 186 12.89 2.02 4.24
C VAL A 186 12.79 0.51 4.52
N GLY A 187 12.71 0.11 5.79
CA GLY A 187 12.52 -1.29 6.19
C GLY A 187 11.09 -1.84 5.97
N GLU A 188 10.10 -0.98 5.78
CA GLU A 188 8.75 -1.39 5.36
C GLU A 188 8.71 -1.57 3.85
N LEU A 189 9.39 -0.69 3.10
CA LEU A 189 9.52 -0.81 1.64
C LEU A 189 10.17 -2.13 1.21
N THR A 190 11.16 -2.64 1.95
CA THR A 190 11.78 -3.95 1.65
C THR A 190 10.85 -5.13 1.86
N LYS A 191 9.83 -4.99 2.72
CA LYS A 191 8.80 -6.02 2.96
C LYS A 191 7.73 -6.04 1.87
N LEU A 192 7.62 -4.99 1.05
CA LEU A 192 6.59 -4.91 -0.01
C LEU A 192 6.72 -6.03 -1.05
N VAL A 193 7.95 -6.49 -1.33
CA VAL A 193 8.19 -7.58 -2.30
C VAL A 193 7.62 -8.91 -1.81
N SER A 194 7.83 -9.26 -0.54
CA SER A 194 7.33 -10.54 0.00
C SER A 194 5.83 -10.49 0.26
N ILE A 195 5.30 -9.34 0.71
CA ILE A 195 3.89 -9.23 1.07
C ILE A 195 2.97 -9.21 -0.16
N ARG A 196 3.46 -8.81 -1.33
CA ARG A 196 2.70 -8.91 -2.59
C ARG A 196 2.15 -10.33 -2.81
N GLY A 197 2.99 -11.36 -2.61
CA GLY A 197 2.57 -12.75 -2.74
C GLY A 197 1.44 -13.10 -1.78
N SER A 198 1.54 -12.67 -0.52
CA SER A 198 0.51 -12.92 0.49
C SER A 198 -0.80 -12.17 0.23
N VAL A 199 -0.77 -10.96 -0.34
CA VAL A 199 -1.99 -10.25 -0.75
C VAL A 199 -2.67 -10.97 -1.91
N ARG A 200 -1.91 -11.45 -2.90
CA ARG A 200 -2.45 -12.24 -4.02
C ARG A 200 -3.03 -13.58 -3.56
N GLU A 201 -2.34 -14.27 -2.65
CA GLU A 201 -2.84 -15.50 -2.03
C GLU A 201 -4.13 -15.25 -1.23
N PHE A 202 -4.21 -14.14 -0.49
CA PHE A 202 -5.44 -13.73 0.19
C PHE A 202 -6.60 -13.50 -0.80
N HIS A 203 -6.30 -12.98 -1.99
CA HIS A 203 -7.24 -12.84 -3.11
C HIS A 203 -7.44 -14.11 -3.94
N GLU A 204 -6.88 -15.25 -3.53
CA GLU A 204 -7.03 -16.54 -4.23
C GLU A 204 -6.54 -16.52 -5.68
N LEU A 205 -5.56 -15.65 -5.96
CA LEU A 205 -4.86 -15.66 -7.24
C LEU A 205 -3.74 -16.69 -7.20
N ASP A 206 -3.54 -17.38 -8.33
CA ASP A 206 -2.45 -18.34 -8.47
C ASP A 206 -1.10 -17.63 -8.37
N VAL A 207 -0.34 -17.96 -7.33
CA VAL A 207 0.98 -17.40 -7.04
C VAL A 207 2.06 -18.00 -7.95
N SER A 208 1.76 -19.10 -8.67
CA SER A 208 2.69 -19.74 -9.61
C SER A 208 2.92 -18.92 -10.88
N ASN A 209 1.94 -18.10 -11.28
CA ASN A 209 2.06 -17.14 -12.37
C ASN A 209 2.37 -15.75 -11.80
N ASN A 210 3.62 -15.55 -11.39
CA ASN A 210 4.20 -14.22 -11.27
C ASN A 210 4.28 -13.62 -12.68
N GLY A 211 3.19 -13.04 -13.17
CA GLY A 211 3.03 -12.45 -14.50
C GLY A 211 3.85 -11.18 -14.75
N TYR A 212 5.05 -11.09 -14.17
CA TYR A 212 6.07 -10.13 -14.55
C TYR A 212 7.24 -10.92 -15.11
N SER A 213 7.53 -10.70 -16.40
CA SER A 213 8.74 -11.24 -17.00
C SER A 213 9.94 -10.75 -16.17
N THR A 214 10.92 -11.62 -15.98
CA THR A 214 12.22 -11.33 -15.33
C THR A 214 12.82 -9.98 -15.78
N LEU A 215 12.47 -9.52 -16.98
CA LEU A 215 12.85 -8.23 -17.57
C LEU A 215 12.35 -6.99 -16.80
N TYR A 216 11.15 -6.98 -16.21
CA TYR A 216 10.65 -5.81 -15.46
C TYR A 216 11.37 -5.65 -14.12
N THR A 217 11.60 -6.75 -13.41
CA THR A 217 12.34 -6.76 -12.15
C THR A 217 13.80 -6.38 -12.38
N ILE A 218 14.41 -6.91 -13.45
CA ILE A 218 15.74 -6.48 -13.91
C ILE A 218 15.72 -5.00 -14.29
N GLY A 219 14.72 -4.54 -15.04
CA GLY A 219 14.59 -3.14 -15.45
C GLY A 219 14.50 -2.18 -14.26
N PHE A 220 13.70 -2.51 -13.26
CA PHE A 220 13.57 -1.71 -12.04
C PHE A 220 14.85 -1.72 -11.19
N ALA A 221 15.51 -2.87 -11.06
CA ALA A 221 16.79 -2.98 -10.35
C ALA A 221 17.91 -2.20 -11.07
N LEU A 222 17.96 -2.25 -12.40
CA LEU A 222 18.90 -1.47 -13.22
C LEU A 222 18.61 0.03 -13.10
N PHE A 223 17.34 0.43 -13.05
CA PHE A 223 16.93 1.82 -12.87
C PHE A 223 17.35 2.37 -11.50
N ILE A 224 17.13 1.61 -10.41
CA ILE A 224 17.60 1.99 -9.07
C ILE A 224 19.13 2.01 -9.01
N GLY A 225 19.80 1.00 -9.56
CA GLY A 225 21.26 0.95 -9.64
C GLY A 225 21.84 2.15 -10.40
N PHE A 226 21.18 2.57 -11.47
CA PHE A 226 21.54 3.75 -12.25
C PHE A 226 21.38 5.04 -11.43
N ILE A 227 20.25 5.22 -10.72
CA ILE A 227 20.05 6.38 -9.85
C ILE A 227 21.12 6.45 -8.75
N LEU A 228 21.40 5.33 -8.07
CA LEU A 228 22.42 5.25 -7.02
C LEU A 228 23.83 5.53 -7.55
N PHE A 229 24.16 5.04 -8.75
CA PHE A 229 25.44 5.34 -9.42
C PHE A 229 25.61 6.85 -9.66
N PHE A 230 24.56 7.54 -10.09
CA PHE A 230 24.61 8.98 -10.33
C PHE A 230 24.69 9.80 -9.03
N ILE A 231 23.93 9.42 -8.00
CA ILE A 231 24.03 10.04 -6.67
C ILE A 231 25.46 9.88 -6.12
N PHE A 232 26.02 8.66 -6.20
CA PHE A 232 27.39 8.39 -5.78
C PHE A 232 28.42 9.23 -6.57
N LYS A 233 28.23 9.36 -7.88
CA LYS A 233 29.11 10.18 -8.73
C LYS A 233 29.05 11.66 -8.38
N ILE A 234 27.87 12.19 -8.04
CA ILE A 234 27.67 13.58 -7.59
C ILE A 234 28.39 13.80 -6.24
N ILE A 235 28.16 12.93 -5.26
CA ILE A 235 28.82 12.99 -3.94
C ILE A 235 30.35 12.93 -4.10
N ARG A 236 30.87 12.03 -4.94
CA ARG A 236 32.30 11.90 -5.20
C ARG A 236 32.91 13.13 -5.88
N GLN A 237 32.14 13.85 -6.71
CA GLN A 237 32.60 15.10 -7.32
C GLN A 237 32.62 16.26 -6.33
N GLN A 238 31.73 16.27 -5.34
CA GLN A 238 31.75 17.26 -4.26
C GLN A 238 32.95 17.03 -3.33
N ILE A 239 33.23 15.78 -2.96
CA ILE A 239 34.37 15.43 -2.08
C ILE A 239 35.75 15.71 -2.73
N LYS A 240 35.87 15.67 -4.06
CA LYS A 240 37.13 15.99 -4.77
C LYS A 240 37.36 17.49 -4.98
N LYS A 241 36.42 18.32 -4.57
CA LYS A 241 36.47 19.78 -4.74
C LYS A 241 36.96 20.52 -3.50
N ASP A 242 37.13 19.80 -2.39
CA ASP A 242 37.82 20.20 -1.17
C ASP A 242 39.24 19.59 -1.14
#